data_AF-A0A7J6BKN4-F1
#
_entry.id   AF-A0A7J6BKN4-F1
#
_cell.length_a   1.000
_cell.length_b   1.000
_cell.length_c   1.000
_cell.angle_alpha   90.00
_cell.angle_beta   90.00
_cell.angle_gamma   90.00
#
_symmetry.space_group_name_H-M   'P 1'
#
loop_
_entity.id
_entity.type
_entity.pdbx_description
1 polymer ?
#
loop_
_entity_poly.entity_id
_entity_poly.type
_entity_poly.pdbx_seq_one_letter_code
_entity_poly.pdbx_strand_id
1 'polypeptide(L)'
;MDPNLLSLFKLSLIFAVNMLMTRGLSDADGADLSFTQRPQLLPCNQTVLLLEMERCGERFSSDMNHIHPDDRCNLTHFIREYHVFSFCTEMNAVRIGCFWPNPAVERFIISIHKHFFSNCSLERVPLIDPPDDTLILLIVIPVFLTLAMVALVVWCSKRGDILA
;
A
#
# COMPACT_ATOMS: atom_id res chain seq x y z
N MET A 1 -9.83 51.45 -5.00
CA MET A 1 -10.25 50.04 -4.85
C MET A 1 -11.35 49.99 -3.81
N ASP A 2 -12.56 49.66 -4.22
CA ASP A 2 -13.73 49.72 -3.35
C ASP A 2 -13.66 48.59 -2.29
N PRO A 3 -13.77 48.92 -0.99
CA PRO A 3 -13.65 47.92 0.09
C PRO A 3 -14.70 46.82 -0.01
N ASN A 4 -15.84 47.11 -0.65
CA ASN A 4 -16.91 46.16 -0.91
C ASN A 4 -16.55 45.12 -1.98
N LEU A 5 -15.79 45.50 -3.02
CA LEU A 5 -15.38 44.58 -4.09
C LEU A 5 -14.34 43.58 -3.57
N LEU A 6 -13.41 44.04 -2.74
CA LEU A 6 -12.41 43.19 -2.09
C LEU A 6 -13.06 42.22 -1.08
N SER A 7 -14.10 42.67 -0.36
CA SER A 7 -14.88 41.82 0.54
C SER A 7 -15.61 40.70 -0.23
N LEU A 8 -16.25 41.04 -1.35
CA LEU A 8 -16.91 40.06 -2.22
C LEU A 8 -15.93 39.03 -2.80
N PHE A 9 -14.74 39.47 -3.20
CA PHE A 9 -13.70 38.56 -3.69
C PHE A 9 -13.23 37.59 -2.61
N LYS A 10 -13.07 38.07 -1.36
CA LYS A 10 -12.72 37.22 -0.20
C LYS A 10 -13.81 36.21 0.11
N LEU A 11 -15.08 36.62 0.12
CA LEU A 11 -16.23 35.72 0.33
C LEU A 11 -16.33 34.66 -0.78
N SER A 12 -16.11 35.05 -2.04
CA SER A 12 -16.09 34.12 -3.17
C SER A 12 -14.97 33.09 -3.05
N LEU A 13 -13.76 33.52 -2.64
CA LEU A 13 -12.63 32.62 -2.43
C LEU A 13 -12.88 31.65 -1.28
N ILE A 14 -13.41 32.12 -0.15
CA ILE A 14 -13.76 31.26 0.99
C ILE A 14 -14.81 30.21 0.59
N PHE A 15 -15.84 30.63 -0.16
CA PHE A 15 -16.86 29.72 -0.66
C PHE A 15 -16.30 28.68 -1.63
N ALA A 16 -15.41 29.10 -2.54
CA ALA A 16 -14.74 28.20 -3.48
C ALA A 16 -13.83 27.18 -2.77
N VAL A 17 -13.08 27.60 -1.74
CA VAL A 17 -12.23 26.71 -0.94
C VAL A 17 -13.07 25.71 -0.14
N ASN A 18 -14.17 26.16 0.49
CA ASN A 18 -15.08 25.26 1.20
C ASN A 18 -15.77 24.25 0.26
N MET A 19 -16.15 24.67 -0.95
CA MET A 19 -16.67 23.78 -1.99
C MET A 19 -15.63 22.79 -2.51
N LEU A 20 -14.36 23.18 -2.57
CA LEU A 20 -13.26 22.29 -2.96
C LEU A 20 -12.95 21.25 -1.88
N MET A 21 -12.95 21.64 -0.61
CA MET A 21 -12.69 20.74 0.53
C MET A 21 -13.81 19.70 0.72
N THR A 22 -15.08 20.08 0.50
CA THR A 22 -16.23 19.16 0.60
C THR A 22 -16.34 18.18 -0.56
N ARG A 23 -15.82 18.53 -1.74
CA ARG A 23 -15.68 17.61 -2.88
C ARG A 23 -14.63 16.52 -2.65
N GLY A 24 -13.66 16.74 -1.75
CA GLY A 24 -12.65 15.75 -1.38
C GLY A 24 -13.12 14.68 -0.38
N LEU A 25 -14.33 14.82 0.19
CA LEU A 25 -14.88 13.90 1.21
C LEU A 25 -16.07 13.06 0.69
N SER A 26 -16.46 13.21 -0.57
CA SER A 26 -17.43 12.31 -1.22
C SER A 26 -16.71 11.26 -2.04
N ASP A 27 -16.17 10.25 -1.36
CA ASP A 27 -15.95 8.94 -1.97
C ASP A 27 -17.23 8.12 -1.74
N ALA A 28 -18.19 8.29 -2.65
CA ALA A 28 -19.41 7.50 -2.68
C ALA A 28 -19.12 6.22 -3.46
N ASP A 29 -18.86 5.17 -2.71
CA ASP A 29 -19.33 3.79 -2.90
C ASP A 29 -19.66 3.40 -4.36
N GLY A 30 -18.64 2.98 -5.08
CA GLY A 30 -18.76 2.17 -6.30
C GLY A 30 -18.55 0.71 -5.93
N ALA A 31 -19.64 0.04 -5.55
CA ALA A 31 -19.71 -1.40 -5.42
C ALA A 31 -19.24 -2.06 -6.73
N ASP A 32 -17.98 -2.52 -6.78
CA ASP A 32 -17.53 -3.48 -7.77
C ASP A 32 -17.29 -4.82 -7.09
N LEU A 33 -18.38 -5.38 -6.60
CA LEU A 33 -18.46 -6.78 -6.18
C LEU A 33 -18.50 -7.66 -7.43
N SER A 34 -17.42 -7.64 -8.22
CA SER A 34 -17.17 -8.68 -9.24
C SER A 34 -16.60 -9.96 -8.61
N PHE A 35 -16.95 -10.24 -7.34
CA PHE A 35 -16.83 -11.57 -6.76
C PHE A 35 -18.05 -12.43 -7.14
N THR A 36 -18.33 -12.52 -8.44
CA THR A 36 -19.26 -13.53 -9.00
C THR A 36 -18.54 -14.46 -9.97
N GLN A 37 -17.26 -14.75 -9.72
CA GLN A 37 -16.75 -16.07 -10.03
C GLN A 37 -17.27 -16.99 -8.91
N ARG A 38 -18.49 -17.52 -9.02
CA ARG A 38 -18.83 -18.75 -8.29
C ARG A 38 -17.76 -19.76 -8.69
N PRO A 39 -16.85 -20.22 -7.79
CA PRO A 39 -16.20 -21.48 -8.07
C PRO A 39 -17.35 -22.47 -8.18
N GLN A 40 -17.35 -23.27 -9.23
CA GLN A 40 -18.17 -24.47 -9.31
C GLN A 40 -18.20 -25.08 -7.90
N LEU A 41 -19.40 -25.35 -7.37
CA LEU A 41 -19.62 -25.81 -6.00
C LEU A 41 -19.12 -27.27 -5.84
N LEU A 42 -17.88 -27.53 -6.25
CA LEU A 42 -17.16 -28.74 -5.95
C LEU A 42 -16.88 -28.67 -4.45
N PRO A 43 -17.30 -29.68 -3.67
CA PRO A 43 -16.90 -29.75 -2.28
C PRO A 43 -15.37 -29.80 -2.22
N CYS A 44 -14.77 -28.82 -1.53
CA CYS A 44 -13.33 -28.77 -1.34
C CYS A 44 -12.86 -30.05 -0.64
N ASN A 45 -12.09 -30.87 -1.36
CA ASN A 45 -11.51 -32.07 -0.80
C ASN A 45 -10.15 -31.75 -0.17
N GLN A 46 -10.15 -31.55 1.15
CA GLN A 46 -8.98 -31.13 1.92
C GLN A 46 -7.80 -32.11 1.82
N THR A 47 -8.03 -33.42 1.69
CA THR A 47 -6.94 -34.40 1.60
C THR A 47 -6.26 -34.32 0.24
N VAL A 48 -7.02 -34.20 -0.84
CA VAL A 48 -6.49 -34.00 -2.20
C VAL A 48 -5.75 -32.66 -2.29
N LEU A 49 -6.28 -31.61 -1.65
CA LEU A 49 -5.62 -30.32 -1.57
C LEU A 49 -4.22 -30.44 -0.95
N LEU A 50 -4.10 -31.11 0.20
CA LEU A 50 -2.81 -31.30 0.87
C LEU A 50 -1.81 -32.07 0.01
N LEU A 51 -2.24 -33.12 -0.70
CA LEU A 51 -1.39 -33.86 -1.62
C LEU A 51 -0.85 -32.99 -2.76
N GLU A 52 -1.69 -32.11 -3.34
CA GLU A 52 -1.23 -31.16 -4.36
C GLU A 52 -0.31 -30.08 -3.77
N MET A 53 -0.52 -29.65 -2.51
CA MET A 53 0.40 -28.73 -1.84
C MET A 53 1.77 -29.37 -1.65
N GLU A 54 1.83 -30.62 -1.19
CA GLU A 54 3.07 -31.40 -1.06
C GLU A 54 3.81 -31.46 -2.40
N ARG A 55 3.12 -31.78 -3.49
CA ARG A 55 3.71 -31.79 -4.84
C ARG A 55 4.27 -30.42 -5.25
N CYS A 56 3.53 -29.32 -4.99
CA CYS A 56 4.03 -27.97 -5.23
C CYS A 56 5.29 -27.67 -4.39
N GLY A 57 5.32 -28.13 -3.14
CA GLY A 57 6.46 -27.97 -2.23
C GLY A 57 7.67 -28.80 -2.62
N GLU A 58 7.50 -30.03 -3.10
CA GLU A 58 8.60 -30.86 -3.63
C GLU A 58 9.26 -30.18 -4.83
N ARG A 59 8.45 -29.64 -5.75
CA ARG A 59 8.96 -28.86 -6.89
C ARG A 59 9.72 -27.62 -6.41
N PHE A 60 9.13 -26.85 -5.50
CA PHE A 60 9.81 -25.70 -4.90
C PHE A 60 11.14 -26.09 -4.23
N SER A 61 11.18 -27.21 -3.52
CA SER A 61 12.41 -27.73 -2.91
C SER A 61 13.48 -28.06 -3.95
N SER A 62 13.08 -28.64 -5.08
CA SER A 62 14.00 -28.89 -6.20
C SER A 62 14.50 -27.58 -6.83
N ASP A 63 13.61 -26.60 -7.01
CA ASP A 63 13.97 -25.30 -7.59
C ASP A 63 14.94 -24.54 -6.67
N MET A 64 14.72 -24.60 -5.35
CA MET A 64 15.59 -24.03 -4.31
C MET A 64 16.98 -24.67 -4.22
N ASN A 65 17.22 -25.86 -4.79
CA ASN A 65 18.55 -26.46 -4.81
C ASN A 65 19.56 -25.67 -5.66
N HIS A 66 19.07 -24.86 -6.60
CA HIS A 66 19.92 -24.00 -7.43
C HIS A 66 20.33 -22.70 -6.72
N ILE A 67 19.72 -22.41 -5.56
CA ILE A 67 19.98 -21.20 -4.76
C ILE A 67 20.91 -21.57 -3.61
N HIS A 68 22.05 -20.89 -3.53
CA HIS A 68 23.04 -21.13 -2.48
C HIS A 68 22.43 -20.86 -1.10
N PRO A 69 22.74 -21.66 -0.05
CA PRO A 69 22.18 -21.46 1.29
C PRO A 69 22.29 -20.03 1.83
N ASP A 70 23.40 -19.35 1.55
CA ASP A 70 23.66 -17.98 1.99
C ASP A 70 22.77 -16.94 1.28
N ASP A 71 22.30 -17.25 0.07
CA ASP A 71 21.46 -16.34 -0.75
C ASP A 71 19.96 -16.49 -0.44
N ARG A 72 19.57 -17.48 0.38
CA ARG A 72 18.16 -17.79 0.68
C ARG A 72 17.44 -16.66 1.42
N CYS A 73 18.16 -15.79 2.11
CA CYS A 73 17.57 -14.64 2.81
C CYS A 73 17.46 -13.39 1.93
N ASN A 74 18.00 -13.40 0.71
CA ASN A 74 17.85 -12.31 -0.25
C ASN A 74 16.68 -12.60 -1.18
N LEU A 75 15.61 -11.83 -1.05
CA LEU A 75 14.39 -11.98 -1.84
C LEU A 75 14.66 -12.05 -3.36
N THR A 76 15.63 -11.27 -3.85
CA THR A 76 15.98 -11.20 -5.28
C THR A 76 16.38 -12.55 -5.86
N HIS A 77 16.99 -13.43 -5.06
CA HIS A 77 17.51 -14.71 -5.53
C HIS A 77 16.44 -15.80 -5.64
N PHE A 78 15.37 -15.73 -4.85
CA PHE A 78 14.36 -16.80 -4.78
C PHE A 78 12.94 -16.35 -5.15
N ILE A 79 12.68 -15.05 -5.36
CA ILE A 79 11.34 -14.50 -5.65
C ILE A 79 10.67 -15.18 -6.84
N ARG A 80 11.44 -15.54 -7.88
CA ARG A 80 10.91 -16.23 -9.06
C ARG A 80 10.40 -17.63 -8.69
N GLU A 81 11.20 -18.41 -7.97
CA GLU A 81 10.82 -19.78 -7.57
C GLU A 81 9.66 -19.76 -6.57
N TYR A 82 9.64 -18.77 -5.68
CA TYR A 82 8.52 -18.56 -4.76
C TYR A 82 7.22 -18.18 -5.49
N HIS A 83 7.30 -17.35 -6.54
CA HIS A 83 6.16 -17.01 -7.37
C HIS A 83 5.60 -18.24 -8.10
N VAL A 84 6.47 -19.10 -8.64
CA VAL A 84 6.04 -20.37 -9.26
C VAL A 84 5.37 -21.28 -8.23
N PHE A 85 5.92 -21.35 -7.01
CA PHE A 85 5.33 -22.08 -5.90
C PHE A 85 3.95 -21.54 -5.51
N SER A 86 3.80 -20.23 -5.28
CA SER A 86 2.52 -19.63 -4.89
C SER A 86 1.46 -19.84 -5.99
N PHE A 87 1.84 -19.64 -7.25
CA PHE A 87 0.97 -19.91 -8.40
C PHE A 87 0.53 -21.38 -8.49
N CYS A 88 1.43 -22.33 -8.22
CA CYS A 88 1.10 -23.76 -8.14
C CYS A 88 0.03 -24.04 -7.07
N THR A 89 0.18 -23.44 -5.88
CA THR A 89 -0.78 -23.64 -4.78
C THR A 89 -2.14 -23.02 -5.09
N GLU A 90 -2.17 -21.85 -5.71
CA GLU A 90 -3.39 -21.14 -6.11
C GLU A 90 -4.15 -21.93 -7.18
N MET A 91 -3.46 -22.32 -8.26
CA MET A 91 -4.07 -23.07 -9.35
C MET A 91 -4.63 -24.42 -8.91
N ASN A 92 -3.94 -25.14 -8.01
CA ASN A 92 -4.44 -26.41 -7.49
C ASN A 92 -5.62 -26.20 -6.53
N ALA A 93 -5.60 -25.18 -5.67
CA ALA A 93 -6.74 -24.86 -4.82
C ALA A 93 -7.99 -24.55 -5.66
N VAL A 94 -7.86 -23.68 -6.67
CA VAL A 94 -8.95 -23.34 -7.60
C VAL A 94 -9.45 -24.57 -8.36
N ARG A 95 -8.53 -25.43 -8.86
CA ARG A 95 -8.88 -26.68 -9.57
C ARG A 95 -9.68 -27.65 -8.72
N ILE A 96 -9.37 -27.76 -7.43
CA ILE A 96 -10.04 -28.66 -6.48
C ILE A 96 -11.38 -28.07 -6.00
N GLY A 97 -11.64 -26.78 -6.27
CA GLY A 97 -12.82 -26.07 -5.77
C GLY A 97 -12.63 -25.53 -4.36
N CYS A 98 -11.39 -25.39 -3.90
CA CYS A 98 -11.04 -24.77 -2.63
C CYS A 98 -10.72 -23.29 -2.84
N PHE A 99 -11.12 -22.44 -1.90
CA PHE A 99 -10.69 -21.04 -1.87
C PHE A 99 -9.18 -20.94 -1.58
N TRP A 100 -8.51 -19.98 -2.20
CA TRP A 100 -7.11 -19.64 -1.94
C TRP A 100 -7.04 -18.17 -1.48
N PRO A 101 -6.37 -17.85 -0.37
CA PRO A 101 -5.72 -18.77 0.57
C PRO A 101 -6.72 -19.50 1.49
N ASN A 102 -6.31 -20.62 2.11
CA ASN A 102 -7.10 -21.32 3.14
C ASN A 102 -6.19 -21.83 4.27
N PRO A 103 -6.75 -22.22 5.44
CA PRO A 103 -5.95 -22.60 6.61
C PRO A 103 -5.05 -23.83 6.43
N ALA A 104 -5.32 -24.71 5.47
CA ALA A 104 -4.43 -25.83 5.16
C ALA A 104 -3.23 -25.36 4.33
N VAL A 105 -3.48 -24.54 3.30
CA VAL A 105 -2.44 -23.91 2.48
C VAL A 105 -1.56 -22.99 3.32
N GLU A 106 -2.15 -22.19 4.21
CA GLU A 106 -1.41 -21.30 5.10
C GLU A 106 -0.44 -22.08 6.00
N ARG A 107 -0.91 -23.15 6.64
CA ARG A 107 -0.05 -24.03 7.45
C ARG A 107 1.08 -24.66 6.64
N PHE A 108 0.79 -25.06 5.40
CA PHE A 108 1.80 -25.61 4.51
C PHE A 108 2.86 -24.57 4.12
N ILE A 109 2.44 -23.36 3.72
CA ILE A 109 3.34 -22.25 3.40
C ILE A 109 4.22 -21.90 4.60
N ILE A 110 3.66 -21.84 5.82
CA ILE A 110 4.44 -21.61 7.05
C ILE A 110 5.48 -22.70 7.26
N SER A 111 5.16 -23.97 6.97
CA SER A 111 6.11 -25.09 7.06
C SER A 111 7.29 -24.90 6.09
N ILE A 112 7.00 -24.54 4.83
CA ILE A 112 8.03 -24.21 3.83
C ILE A 112 8.91 -23.05 4.32
N HIS A 113 8.30 -22.01 4.88
CA HIS A 113 9.05 -20.87 5.42
C HIS A 113 9.99 -21.26 6.56
N LYS A 114 9.52 -22.09 7.50
CA LYS A 114 10.37 -22.63 8.57
C LYS A 114 11.49 -23.52 8.05
N HIS A 115 11.26 -24.26 6.97
CA HIS A 115 12.27 -25.16 6.42
C HIS A 115 13.40 -24.40 5.71
N PHE A 116 13.08 -23.44 4.84
CA PHE A 116 14.07 -22.76 4.00
C PHE A 116 14.59 -21.44 4.58
N PHE A 117 13.80 -20.74 5.41
CA PHE A 117 14.07 -19.36 5.83
C PHE A 117 14.14 -19.17 7.36
N SER A 118 14.24 -20.25 8.16
CA SER A 118 14.23 -20.17 9.63
C SER A 118 15.34 -19.32 10.24
N ASN A 119 16.49 -19.23 9.57
CA ASN A 119 17.65 -18.45 10.04
C ASN A 119 17.74 -17.06 9.40
N CYS A 120 16.73 -16.64 8.64
CA CYS A 120 16.71 -15.31 8.04
C CYS A 120 16.23 -14.27 9.05
N SER A 121 17.04 -13.24 9.27
CA SER A 121 16.61 -12.03 9.98
C SER A 121 15.86 -11.11 9.01
N LEU A 122 14.64 -10.72 9.37
CA LEU A 122 13.96 -9.61 8.69
C LEU A 122 14.63 -8.31 9.12
N GLU A 123 15.47 -7.75 8.26
CA GLU A 123 15.85 -6.35 8.36
C GLU A 123 14.62 -5.51 7.97
N ARG A 124 13.69 -5.34 8.91
CA ARG A 124 12.68 -4.30 8.77
C ARG A 124 13.46 -3.00 8.78
N VAL A 125 13.55 -2.34 7.62
CA VAL A 125 13.60 -0.89 7.62
C VAL A 125 12.19 -0.47 7.99
N PRO A 126 11.93 -0.05 9.24
CA PRO A 126 10.59 0.33 9.59
C PRO A 126 10.26 1.58 8.79
N LEU A 127 9.32 1.47 7.84
CA LEU A 127 8.66 2.61 7.23
C LEU A 127 7.69 3.18 8.27
N ILE A 128 8.26 3.82 9.28
CA ILE A 128 7.55 4.43 10.40
C ILE A 128 7.50 5.93 10.14
N ASP A 129 6.30 6.47 10.30
CA ASP A 129 6.12 7.91 10.29
C ASP A 129 7.00 8.55 11.37
N PRO A 130 7.61 9.71 11.09
CA PRO A 130 8.41 10.41 12.08
C PRO A 130 7.51 10.78 13.29
N PRO A 131 8.06 10.91 14.51
CA PRO A 131 7.29 11.28 15.69
C PRO A 131 6.38 12.50 15.45
N ASP A 132 5.18 12.51 16.02
CA ASP A 132 4.16 13.54 15.77
C ASP A 132 4.72 14.97 15.89
N ASP A 133 5.55 15.24 16.91
CA ASP A 133 6.17 16.55 17.13
C ASP A 133 7.04 16.99 15.93
N THR A 134 7.80 16.06 15.36
CA THR A 134 8.65 16.34 14.19
C THR A 134 7.83 16.49 12.92
N LEU A 135 6.77 15.69 12.74
CA LEU A 135 5.85 15.80 11.62
C LEU A 135 5.13 17.16 11.64
N ILE A 136 4.61 17.56 12.81
CA ILE A 136 3.94 18.85 13.00
C ILE A 136 4.90 19.99 12.70
N LEU A 137 6.13 19.93 13.19
CA LEU A 137 7.14 20.95 12.92
C LEU A 137 7.44 21.09 11.42
N LEU A 138 7.57 19.96 10.71
CA LEU A 138 7.78 19.92 9.26
C LEU A 138 6.60 20.51 8.47
N ILE A 139 5.38 20.46 8.99
CA ILE A 139 4.19 21.07 8.38
C ILE A 139 4.11 22.56 8.70
N VAL A 140 4.36 22.93 9.96
CA VAL A 140 4.12 24.27 10.48
C VAL A 140 5.16 25.28 9.98
N ILE A 141 6.43 24.88 9.87
CA ILE A 141 7.51 25.74 9.34
C ILE A 141 7.21 26.27 7.93
N PRO A 142 6.96 25.43 6.90
CA PRO A 142 6.71 25.93 5.55
C PRO A 142 5.43 26.77 5.46
N VAL A 143 4.40 26.47 6.26
CA VAL A 143 3.19 27.32 6.35
C VAL A 143 3.53 28.71 6.88
N PHE A 144 4.30 28.83 7.96
CA PHE A 144 4.69 30.15 8.46
C PHE A 144 5.61 30.91 7.50
N LEU A 145 6.54 30.21 6.84
CA LEU A 145 7.43 30.83 5.84
C LEU A 145 6.63 31.39 4.65
N THR A 146 5.66 30.63 4.13
CA THR A 146 4.81 31.11 3.03
C THR A 146 3.97 32.32 3.45
N LEU A 147 3.39 32.32 4.65
CA LEU A 147 2.65 33.47 5.20
C LEU A 147 3.55 34.70 5.36
N ALA A 148 4.78 34.52 5.88
CA ALA A 148 5.75 35.60 6.04
C ALA A 148 6.17 36.18 4.68
N MET A 149 6.46 35.33 3.70
CA MET A 149 6.80 35.77 2.34
C MET A 149 5.67 36.57 1.69
N VAL A 150 4.42 36.10 1.79
CA VAL A 150 3.26 36.85 1.28
C VAL A 150 3.13 38.21 1.97
N ALA A 151 3.26 38.25 3.31
CA ALA A 151 3.20 39.50 4.06
C ALA A 151 4.31 40.49 3.66
N LEU A 152 5.53 39.99 3.47
CA LEU A 152 6.67 40.79 3.01
C LEU A 152 6.44 41.35 1.60
N VAL A 153 5.94 40.54 0.67
CA VAL A 153 5.64 40.98 -0.71
C VAL A 153 4.57 42.07 -0.70
N VAL A 154 3.48 41.88 0.06
CA VAL A 154 2.41 42.88 0.19
C VAL A 154 2.95 44.18 0.81
N TRP A 155 3.77 44.07 1.85
CA TRP A 155 4.38 45.22 2.50
C TRP A 155 5.33 45.99 1.56
N CYS A 156 6.19 45.28 0.84
CA CYS A 156 7.11 45.87 -0.13
C CYS A 156 6.38 46.52 -1.30
N SER A 157 5.34 45.87 -1.86
CA SER A 157 4.50 46.46 -2.92
C SER A 157 3.87 47.76 -2.45
N LYS A 158 3.23 47.76 -1.27
CA LYS A 158 2.58 48.96 -0.73
C LYS A 158 3.57 50.11 -0.49
N ARG A 159 4.80 49.82 -0.07
CA ARG A 159 5.82 50.86 0.12
C ARG A 159 6.39 51.38 -1.20
N GLY A 160 6.54 50.50 -2.20
CA GLY A 160 6.90 50.89 -3.57
C GLY A 160 5.86 51.83 -4.19
N ASP A 161 4.57 51.55 -3.98
CA ASP A 161 3.45 52.39 -4.46
C ASP A 161 3.36 53.76 -3.76
N ILE A 162 3.93 53.91 -2.55
CA ILE A 162 3.93 55.19 -1.81
C ILE A 162 5.14 56.06 -2.18
N LEU A 163 6.20 55.46 -2.74
CA LEU A 163 7.45 56.13 -3.11
C LEU A 163 7.58 56.42 -4.61
N ALA A 164 6.61 55.97 -5.42
CA ALA A 164 6.43 56.32 -6.83
C ALA A 164 5.36 57.40 -6.99
#